data_AF-A0A7L0HIY1-F1
#
_entry.id   AF-A0A7L0HIY1-F1
#
_cell.length_a   1.000
_cell.length_b   1.000
_cell.length_c   1.000
_cell.angle_alpha   90.00
_cell.angle_beta   90.00
_cell.angle_gamma   90.00
#
_symmetry.space_group_name_H-M   'P 1'
#
loop_
_entity.id
_entity.type
_entity.pdbx_description
1 polymer ?
#
loop_
_entity_poly.entity_id
_entity_poly.type
_entity_poly.pdbx_seq_one_letter_code
_entity_poly.pdbx_strand_id
1 'polypeptide(L)'
;ALKLPQVEYVEEDAYVFAQSIPWNLGRIVPPQPSSGAYSPPNKGDLVEIYLLDTSVQSTHREIEGRVLVTDFESVPEEDGTRFHRQVSPEVPHAAKSIPLHPPNPGHTPGASRDKRDTWLVTKHWAGHAAVGAVVLGDVGALSVPLAPPVVLLPFAAAYSRALNAGCRRMARLGVVLVAAAGNYKDDACLYSPASEPEVITVGATNSEDQPASIGTLGTNFGRCVDLFAPGDDIVGASSDCSTCFTAQSGTSQAAAHVAGEMGIAAMLLSAEPQLSLAELRQRLLHFATKNVMDTAWFPEEQRLQTPNSVAGLPAHLGTEEQLYCRSVWSGRSGLTRHATAVARCADAEEMLSCSSFSRSGRRLGEHMEDKDGQKQCVAHNAFRGRGVYAIARCCTWPRAECRINASSTVAEGAGCSTRDHVLTGCSFRSPAAALGDSGRPVVGPGSWPSHCAGGTEVMAHALCCPAASLECRVKEHTSTGSMEKVTVSCDDGWTLTGCNAHSQSPGTMGAYAVDDTCVAASVPGSSMAVAIAICCRSQ
;
A
#
# COMPACT_ATOMS: atom_id res chain seq x y z
N ALA A 1 9.68 -41.71 35.25
CA ALA A 1 10.77 -41.34 34.31
C ALA A 1 12.12 -41.88 34.79
N LEU A 2 12.62 -41.47 35.97
CA LEU A 2 13.95 -41.83 36.53
C LEU A 2 14.26 -43.33 36.77
N LYS A 3 13.33 -44.25 36.50
CA LYS A 3 13.55 -45.71 36.67
C LYS A 3 13.80 -46.44 35.34
N LEU A 4 13.84 -45.71 34.22
CA LEU A 4 14.11 -46.29 32.90
C LEU A 4 15.62 -46.42 32.70
N PRO A 5 16.14 -47.59 32.27
CA PRO A 5 17.57 -47.86 32.17
C PRO A 5 18.29 -47.03 31.10
N GLN A 6 17.55 -46.39 30.18
CA GLN A 6 18.07 -45.52 29.12
C GLN A 6 18.06 -44.02 29.45
N VAL A 7 17.70 -43.61 30.67
CA VAL A 7 17.60 -42.19 31.05
C VAL A 7 18.86 -41.75 31.79
N GLU A 8 19.66 -40.87 31.17
CA GLU A 8 20.94 -40.36 31.69
C GLU A 8 20.74 -39.23 32.73
N TYR A 9 19.79 -38.33 32.50
CA TYR A 9 19.25 -37.40 33.51
C TYR A 9 17.84 -36.97 33.11
N VAL A 10 17.13 -36.34 34.05
CA VAL A 10 15.84 -35.69 33.82
C VAL A 10 16.01 -34.24 34.21
N GLU A 11 15.82 -33.34 33.24
CA GLU A 11 15.78 -31.90 33.46
C GLU A 11 14.32 -31.45 33.56
N GLU A 12 14.02 -30.62 34.55
CA GLU A 12 12.71 -30.00 34.71
C GLU A 12 12.59 -28.85 33.70
N ASP A 13 11.45 -28.74 33.01
CA ASP A 13 11.25 -27.72 31.98
C ASP A 13 11.61 -26.32 32.50
N ALA A 14 12.56 -25.67 31.83
CA ALA A 14 12.99 -24.32 32.14
C ALA A 14 12.33 -23.32 31.18
N TYR A 15 11.83 -22.20 31.72
CA TYR A 15 11.32 -21.10 30.91
C TYR A 15 12.49 -20.35 30.25
N VAL A 16 12.55 -20.40 28.92
CA VAL A 16 13.40 -19.50 28.13
C VAL A 16 12.58 -18.26 27.78
N PHE A 17 12.94 -17.11 28.35
CA PHE A 17 12.37 -15.82 27.98
C PHE A 17 13.17 -15.23 26.81
N ALA A 18 12.49 -14.69 25.80
CA ALA A 18 13.16 -13.82 24.84
C ALA A 18 13.75 -12.62 25.60
N GLN A 19 15.08 -12.51 25.63
CA GLN A 19 15.77 -11.42 26.34
C GLN A 19 15.68 -10.08 25.61
N SER A 20 15.10 -10.07 24.40
CA SER A 20 14.90 -8.87 23.59
C SER A 20 13.64 -8.99 22.73
N ILE A 21 13.11 -7.84 22.33
CA ILE A 21 11.98 -7.72 21.40
C ILE A 21 12.45 -8.27 20.04
N PRO A 22 11.66 -9.13 19.36
CA PRO A 22 11.97 -9.57 18.00
C PRO A 22 12.24 -8.38 17.07
N TRP A 23 13.23 -8.50 16.20
CA TRP A 23 13.68 -7.40 15.33
C TRP A 23 12.53 -6.82 14.50
N ASN A 24 11.64 -7.69 14.02
CA ASN A 24 10.50 -7.35 13.19
C ASN A 24 9.54 -6.44 13.96
N LEU A 25 9.29 -6.73 15.25
CA LEU A 25 8.46 -5.90 16.11
C LEU A 25 9.10 -4.55 16.42
N GLY A 26 10.40 -4.53 16.69
CA GLY A 26 11.16 -3.29 16.86
C GLY A 26 11.21 -2.42 15.60
N ARG A 27 11.05 -3.04 14.42
CA ARG A 27 11.06 -2.34 13.13
C ARG A 27 9.74 -1.64 12.81
N ILE A 28 8.60 -2.25 13.17
CA ILE A 28 7.27 -1.66 12.95
C ILE A 28 6.82 -0.73 14.08
N VAL A 29 7.29 -0.89 15.31
CA VAL A 29 6.91 -0.05 16.45
C VAL A 29 8.13 0.75 16.95
N PRO A 30 8.10 2.09 16.91
CA PRO A 30 9.21 2.90 17.41
C PRO A 30 9.35 2.75 18.95
N PRO A 31 10.58 2.66 19.49
CA PRO A 31 10.81 2.59 20.93
C PRO A 31 10.41 3.90 21.62
N GLN A 32 9.72 3.83 22.77
CA GLN A 32 9.41 5.04 23.54
C GLN A 32 10.68 5.59 24.23
N PRO A 33 10.88 6.93 24.27
CA PRO A 33 12.10 7.56 24.79
C PRO A 33 12.43 7.26 26.26
N SER A 34 11.45 6.84 27.07
CA SER A 34 11.57 6.82 28.54
C SER A 34 11.79 5.44 29.18
N SER A 35 11.71 4.34 28.42
CA SER A 35 11.81 2.99 29.01
C SER A 35 12.55 1.95 28.17
N GLY A 36 12.78 2.19 26.87
CA GLY A 36 13.36 1.18 25.97
C GLY A 36 12.50 -0.09 25.82
N ALA A 37 11.27 -0.11 26.37
CA ALA A 37 10.35 -1.23 26.34
C ALA A 37 9.40 -1.14 25.13
N TYR A 38 9.04 -2.29 24.57
CA TYR A 38 7.99 -2.40 23.56
C TYR A 38 6.63 -2.06 24.17
N SER A 39 6.06 -0.94 23.74
CA SER A 39 4.73 -0.49 24.16
C SER A 39 3.95 -0.03 22.94
N PRO A 40 3.24 -0.94 22.24
CA PRO A 40 2.37 -0.54 21.14
C PRO A 40 1.27 0.42 21.64
N PRO A 41 0.71 1.28 20.77
CA PRO A 41 -0.25 2.31 21.18
C PRO A 41 -1.57 1.73 21.72
N ASN A 42 -1.96 0.55 21.24
CA ASN A 42 -3.10 -0.23 21.74
C ASN A 42 -2.90 -1.72 21.38
N LYS A 43 -3.90 -2.56 21.68
CA LYS A 43 -3.83 -4.02 21.44
C LYS A 43 -4.56 -4.50 20.18
N GLY A 44 -5.22 -3.62 19.42
CA GLY A 44 -6.08 -4.05 18.31
C GLY A 44 -7.36 -4.81 18.74
N ASP A 45 -7.75 -4.69 20.01
CA ASP A 45 -8.77 -5.48 20.72
C ASP A 45 -10.24 -5.21 20.30
N LEU A 46 -10.47 -4.32 19.33
CA LEU A 46 -11.81 -3.96 18.85
C LEU A 46 -12.11 -4.43 17.41
N VAL A 47 -11.16 -5.13 16.77
CA VAL A 47 -11.19 -5.39 15.32
C VAL A 47 -11.19 -6.89 15.05
N GLU A 48 -12.25 -7.44 14.48
CA GLU A 48 -12.27 -8.84 14.05
C GLU A 48 -11.34 -9.09 12.86
N ILE A 49 -10.56 -10.18 12.93
CA ILE A 49 -9.62 -10.57 11.88
C ILE A 49 -10.00 -11.96 11.36
N TYR A 50 -10.22 -12.07 10.06
CA TYR A 50 -10.49 -13.32 9.37
C TYR A 50 -9.21 -13.79 8.68
N LEU A 51 -8.85 -15.05 8.90
CA LEU A 51 -7.67 -15.66 8.30
C LEU A 51 -8.10 -16.80 7.36
N LEU A 52 -7.76 -16.69 6.07
CA LEU A 52 -7.98 -17.74 5.08
C LEU A 52 -6.64 -18.42 4.77
N ASP A 53 -6.34 -19.51 5.46
CA ASP A 53 -5.06 -20.23 5.39
C ASP A 53 -5.31 -21.69 5.84
N THR A 54 -4.29 -22.47 6.17
CA THR A 54 -4.42 -23.86 6.62
C THR A 54 -5.03 -23.95 8.04
N SER A 55 -4.98 -25.14 8.65
CA SER A 55 -5.62 -25.43 9.94
C SER A 55 -4.92 -24.68 11.06
N VAL A 56 -5.50 -24.56 12.26
CA VAL A 56 -4.82 -23.94 13.41
C VAL A 56 -4.80 -24.87 14.59
N GLN A 57 -3.65 -24.96 15.27
CA GLN A 57 -3.58 -25.53 16.61
C GLN A 57 -4.07 -24.50 17.63
N SER A 58 -5.39 -24.40 17.81
CA SER A 58 -6.02 -23.41 18.70
C SER A 58 -5.65 -23.56 20.19
N THR A 59 -5.04 -24.68 20.56
CA THR A 59 -4.54 -24.97 21.92
C THR A 59 -3.09 -24.51 22.15
N HIS A 60 -2.44 -23.91 21.15
CA HIS A 60 -1.11 -23.34 21.33
C HIS A 60 -1.18 -22.12 22.25
N ARG A 61 -0.27 -22.03 23.23
CA ARG A 61 -0.29 -21.04 24.33
C ARG A 61 -0.41 -19.59 23.85
N GLU A 62 0.22 -19.27 22.72
CA GLU A 62 0.19 -17.92 22.13
C GLU A 62 -1.19 -17.46 21.64
N ILE A 63 -2.05 -18.40 21.25
CA ILE A 63 -3.31 -18.09 20.56
C ILE A 63 -4.54 -18.70 21.26
N GLU A 64 -4.32 -19.51 22.29
CA GLU A 64 -5.36 -20.12 23.09
C GLU A 64 -6.30 -19.06 23.68
N GLY A 65 -7.61 -19.25 23.45
CA GLY A 65 -8.65 -18.34 23.93
C GLY A 65 -8.88 -17.09 23.08
N ARG A 66 -8.08 -16.86 22.01
CA ARG A 66 -8.23 -15.71 21.09
C ARG A 66 -8.62 -16.11 19.66
N VAL A 67 -8.36 -17.36 19.29
CA VAL A 67 -8.68 -17.88 17.96
C VAL A 67 -9.93 -18.73 18.01
N LEU A 68 -10.87 -18.41 17.11
CA LEU A 68 -12.04 -19.24 16.83
C LEU A 68 -11.85 -19.92 15.48
N VAL A 69 -11.72 -21.23 15.51
CA VAL A 69 -11.74 -22.05 14.28
C VAL A 69 -13.20 -22.20 13.85
N THR A 70 -13.51 -21.83 12.61
CA THR A 70 -14.85 -22.03 12.06
C THR A 70 -15.02 -23.40 11.44
N ASP A 71 -16.27 -23.83 11.28
CA ASP A 71 -16.60 -25.08 10.57
C ASP A 71 -16.43 -24.97 9.04
N PHE A 72 -15.85 -23.88 8.53
CA PHE A 72 -15.63 -23.68 7.10
C PHE A 72 -14.34 -24.36 6.64
N GLU A 73 -14.49 -25.35 5.76
CA GLU A 73 -13.41 -26.09 5.14
C GLU A 73 -13.70 -26.31 3.65
N SER A 74 -12.76 -25.91 2.79
CA SER A 74 -12.86 -26.13 1.34
C SER A 74 -11.47 -26.34 0.74
N VAL A 75 -11.00 -27.59 0.78
CA VAL A 75 -9.68 -28.01 0.30
C VAL A 75 -9.81 -29.01 -0.85
N PRO A 76 -8.94 -28.95 -1.88
CA PRO A 76 -8.95 -29.96 -2.94
C PRO A 76 -8.39 -31.28 -2.42
N GLU A 77 -8.73 -32.39 -3.09
CA GLU A 77 -8.08 -33.68 -2.83
C GLU A 77 -6.57 -33.61 -3.15
N GLU A 78 -5.74 -34.24 -2.32
CA GLU A 78 -4.27 -34.19 -2.44
C GLU A 78 -3.73 -35.22 -3.45
N ASP A 79 -2.70 -34.85 -4.22
CA ASP A 79 -2.04 -35.74 -5.18
C ASP A 79 -1.07 -36.74 -4.50
N GLY A 80 -1.52 -38.00 -4.38
CA GLY A 80 -0.97 -39.05 -3.51
C GLY A 80 0.36 -39.73 -3.90
N THR A 81 1.41 -39.02 -4.30
CA THR A 81 2.73 -39.65 -4.63
C THR A 81 3.86 -39.38 -3.63
N ARG A 82 3.67 -38.49 -2.64
CA ARG A 82 4.66 -38.22 -1.56
C ARG A 82 4.05 -38.14 -0.17
N PHE A 83 3.05 -38.98 0.15
CA PHE A 83 2.34 -38.87 1.42
C PHE A 83 2.72 -39.96 2.44
N HIS A 84 3.68 -39.61 3.30
CA HIS A 84 3.76 -40.09 4.68
C HIS A 84 4.13 -38.91 5.57
N ARG A 85 3.15 -38.06 5.89
CA ARG A 85 3.22 -37.18 7.05
C ARG A 85 1.97 -37.43 7.89
N GLN A 86 2.16 -37.61 9.20
CA GLN A 86 1.07 -37.69 10.17
C GLN A 86 0.16 -36.50 9.97
N VAL A 87 -1.15 -36.75 10.01
CA VAL A 87 -2.21 -35.75 10.15
C VAL A 87 -1.98 -35.03 11.48
N SER A 88 -1.04 -34.10 11.49
CA SER A 88 -0.81 -33.12 12.54
C SER A 88 -1.29 -31.80 11.97
N PRO A 89 -2.12 -31.03 12.71
CA PRO A 89 -2.62 -29.74 12.23
C PRO A 89 -1.43 -28.81 11.96
N GLU A 90 -1.11 -28.59 10.69
CA GLU A 90 -0.19 -27.52 10.32
C GLU A 90 -0.85 -26.21 10.74
N VAL A 91 -0.17 -25.39 11.55
CA VAL A 91 -0.60 -24.03 11.89
C VAL A 91 -0.50 -23.17 10.62
N PRO A 92 -1.44 -22.25 10.35
CA PRO A 92 -1.46 -21.50 9.11
C PRO A 92 -0.25 -20.59 9.02
N HIS A 93 0.33 -20.46 7.83
CA HIS A 93 1.58 -19.72 7.60
C HIS A 93 1.50 -18.29 8.15
N ALA A 94 0.30 -17.68 8.16
CA ALA A 94 0.05 -16.36 8.75
C ALA A 94 -0.33 -16.35 10.24
N ALA A 95 -0.93 -17.41 10.80
CA ALA A 95 -1.22 -17.44 12.25
C ALA A 95 0.05 -17.67 13.09
N LYS A 96 1.13 -18.14 12.45
CA LYS A 96 2.47 -18.13 13.05
C LYS A 96 3.02 -16.72 13.23
N SER A 97 2.52 -15.70 12.53
CA SER A 97 3.12 -14.35 12.46
C SER A 97 2.22 -13.23 13.02
N ILE A 98 1.20 -13.56 13.82
CA ILE A 98 0.53 -12.55 14.66
C ILE A 98 1.54 -12.14 15.75
N PRO A 99 1.92 -10.85 15.83
CA PRO A 99 2.92 -10.45 16.81
C PRO A 99 2.43 -10.58 18.25
N LEU A 100 3.39 -10.96 19.09
CA LEU A 100 3.26 -11.50 20.44
C LEU A 100 3.13 -10.38 21.48
N HIS A 101 2.36 -10.60 22.54
CA HIS A 101 2.53 -9.85 23.79
C HIS A 101 3.81 -10.33 24.49
N PRO A 102 4.66 -9.48 25.08
CA PRO A 102 5.51 -9.95 26.16
C PRO A 102 4.61 -10.45 27.29
N PRO A 103 4.88 -11.60 27.92
CA PRO A 103 4.10 -12.08 29.05
C PRO A 103 4.16 -11.05 30.18
N ASN A 104 3.01 -10.49 30.54
CA ASN A 104 2.89 -9.62 31.71
C ASN A 104 3.29 -10.40 32.98
N PRO A 105 4.21 -9.88 33.82
CA PRO A 105 4.65 -10.54 35.05
C PRO A 105 3.62 -10.37 36.18
N GLY A 106 2.38 -10.80 35.95
CA GLY A 106 1.29 -10.53 36.90
C GLY A 106 -0.01 -11.29 36.70
N HIS A 107 -0.03 -12.41 35.97
CA HIS A 107 -1.22 -13.26 35.95
C HIS A 107 -1.39 -13.99 37.28
N THR A 108 -2.11 -13.35 38.21
CA THR A 108 -2.73 -14.03 39.34
C THR A 108 -3.97 -14.79 38.83
N PRO A 109 -4.11 -16.08 39.15
CA PRO A 109 -5.33 -16.83 38.84
C PRO A 109 -6.47 -16.28 39.70
N GLY A 110 -7.42 -15.54 39.12
CA GLY A 110 -8.66 -15.21 39.84
C GLY A 110 -9.34 -13.86 39.59
N ALA A 111 -8.90 -13.02 38.65
CA ALA A 111 -9.60 -11.75 38.38
C ALA A 111 -10.40 -11.81 37.07
N SER A 112 -11.74 -11.74 37.21
CA SER A 112 -12.79 -11.46 36.22
C SER A 112 -12.49 -11.70 34.73
N ARG A 113 -13.03 -12.82 34.21
CA ARG A 113 -13.26 -13.10 32.79
C ARG A 113 -14.38 -12.20 32.22
N ASP A 114 -14.13 -10.90 32.10
CA ASP A 114 -15.05 -10.03 31.37
C ASP A 114 -14.67 -10.05 29.89
N LYS A 115 -15.38 -10.91 29.16
CA LYS A 115 -15.12 -11.34 27.78
C LYS A 115 -15.62 -10.30 26.79
N ARG A 116 -14.70 -9.62 26.10
CA ARG A 116 -14.90 -9.08 24.74
C ARG A 116 -13.53 -9.04 24.06
N ASP A 117 -12.97 -10.23 23.84
CA ASP A 117 -11.68 -10.39 23.15
C ASP A 117 -11.95 -10.68 21.67
N THR A 118 -11.22 -9.97 20.80
CA THR A 118 -11.19 -10.11 19.34
C THR A 118 -11.11 -11.57 18.90
N TRP A 119 -11.97 -11.96 17.95
CA TRP A 119 -11.96 -13.30 17.36
C TRP A 119 -11.09 -13.30 16.10
N LEU A 120 -9.99 -14.07 16.10
CA LEU A 120 -9.38 -14.51 14.85
C LEU A 120 -10.22 -15.66 14.29
N VAL A 121 -10.97 -15.40 13.22
CA VAL A 121 -11.85 -16.38 12.59
C VAL A 121 -11.07 -17.08 11.49
N THR A 122 -10.65 -18.31 11.72
CA THR A 122 -9.88 -19.07 10.72
C THR A 122 -10.79 -19.91 9.83
N LYS A 123 -10.54 -19.82 8.53
CA LYS A 123 -11.19 -20.60 7.48
C LYS A 123 -10.13 -21.44 6.78
N HIS A 124 -10.30 -22.76 6.81
CA HIS A 124 -9.33 -23.69 6.26
C HIS A 124 -9.34 -23.66 4.73
N TRP A 125 -8.20 -23.35 4.11
CA TRP A 125 -7.97 -23.32 2.68
C TRP A 125 -6.57 -23.84 2.34
N ALA A 126 -6.50 -24.93 1.59
CA ALA A 126 -5.25 -25.50 1.07
C ALA A 126 -5.01 -24.98 -0.35
N GLY A 127 -3.76 -24.55 -0.59
CA GLY A 127 -3.29 -23.70 -1.69
C GLY A 127 -3.48 -24.17 -3.14
N HIS A 128 -4.40 -25.08 -3.43
CA HIS A 128 -4.73 -25.57 -4.77
C HIS A 128 -6.24 -25.58 -5.08
N ALA A 129 -7.11 -25.11 -4.16
CA ALA A 129 -8.56 -25.12 -4.39
C ALA A 129 -9.01 -24.08 -5.44
N ALA A 130 -9.99 -24.47 -6.25
CA ALA A 130 -10.55 -23.69 -7.34
C ALA A 130 -11.00 -22.29 -6.90
N VAL A 131 -10.61 -21.29 -7.70
CA VAL A 131 -10.98 -19.86 -7.67
C VAL A 131 -12.47 -19.57 -7.36
N GLY A 132 -13.37 -20.54 -7.56
CA GLY A 132 -14.81 -20.41 -7.34
C GLY A 132 -15.26 -20.35 -5.86
N ALA A 133 -14.47 -20.83 -4.89
CA ALA A 133 -14.88 -20.88 -3.49
C ALA A 133 -14.72 -19.55 -2.70
N VAL A 134 -14.08 -18.54 -3.30
CA VAL A 134 -13.90 -17.20 -2.67
C VAL A 134 -15.18 -16.36 -2.74
N VAL A 135 -16.21 -16.84 -3.43
CA VAL A 135 -17.49 -16.17 -3.53
C VAL A 135 -18.46 -16.81 -2.53
N LEU A 136 -18.70 -16.10 -1.42
CA LEU A 136 -19.77 -16.32 -0.44
C LEU A 136 -19.54 -17.48 0.56
N GLY A 137 -18.79 -17.19 1.62
CA GLY A 137 -19.15 -17.70 2.94
C GLY A 137 -19.82 -16.56 3.70
N ASP A 138 -21.08 -16.73 4.10
CA ASP A 138 -21.89 -15.77 4.86
C ASP A 138 -21.06 -14.90 5.80
N VAL A 139 -20.91 -13.62 5.48
CA VAL A 139 -20.58 -12.57 6.46
C VAL A 139 -21.88 -12.09 7.14
N GLY A 140 -22.90 -12.94 7.12
CA GLY A 140 -24.27 -12.65 7.50
C GLY A 140 -24.69 -13.44 8.73
N ALA A 141 -23.96 -13.33 9.83
CA ALA A 141 -24.46 -13.59 11.19
C ALA A 141 -23.30 -13.43 12.16
N LEU A 142 -23.11 -12.23 12.69
CA LEU A 142 -22.56 -11.91 14.00
C LEU A 142 -22.78 -10.40 14.19
N SER A 143 -22.99 -9.95 15.42
CA SER A 143 -23.25 -8.56 15.80
C SER A 143 -22.40 -7.56 15.00
N VAL A 144 -22.99 -6.46 14.51
CA VAL A 144 -22.27 -5.40 13.77
C VAL A 144 -20.97 -5.07 14.51
N PRO A 145 -19.79 -5.40 13.94
CA PRO A 145 -18.54 -5.18 14.65
C PRO A 145 -18.34 -3.67 14.87
N LEU A 146 -17.72 -3.31 15.99
CA LEU A 146 -17.46 -1.91 16.36
C LEU A 146 -16.54 -1.20 15.35
N ALA A 147 -15.71 -1.97 14.64
CA ALA A 147 -14.79 -1.55 13.59
C ALA A 147 -14.95 -2.44 12.32
N PRO A 148 -14.52 -1.96 11.14
CA PRO A 148 -14.43 -2.76 9.93
C PRO A 148 -13.66 -4.08 10.13
N PRO A 149 -14.18 -5.23 9.68
CA PRO A 149 -13.45 -6.48 9.76
C PRO A 149 -12.24 -6.47 8.81
N VAL A 150 -11.15 -7.08 9.25
CA VAL A 150 -9.93 -7.28 8.45
C VAL A 150 -9.88 -8.72 7.98
N VAL A 151 -9.55 -8.96 6.71
CA VAL A 151 -9.37 -10.28 6.13
C VAL A 151 -7.92 -10.41 5.64
N LEU A 152 -7.18 -11.34 6.22
CA LEU A 152 -5.83 -11.70 5.82
C LEU A 152 -5.87 -12.84 4.80
N LEU A 153 -5.30 -12.58 3.63
CA LEU A 153 -5.14 -13.49 2.49
C LEU A 153 -3.64 -13.79 2.26
N PRO A 154 -3.03 -14.64 3.08
CA PRO A 154 -1.59 -14.89 3.13
C PRO A 154 -1.11 -15.84 2.00
N PHE A 155 -1.74 -15.77 0.83
CA PHE A 155 -1.45 -16.61 -0.32
C PHE A 155 -1.44 -15.76 -1.59
N ALA A 156 -0.78 -16.30 -2.62
CA ALA A 156 -0.80 -15.74 -3.96
C ALA A 156 -0.95 -16.88 -4.97
N ALA A 157 -1.80 -16.67 -5.95
CA ALA A 157 -2.01 -17.57 -7.09
C ALA A 157 -1.80 -16.79 -8.40
N ALA A 158 -1.78 -17.47 -9.54
CA ALA A 158 -1.80 -16.80 -10.84
C ALA A 158 -3.02 -15.87 -10.97
N TYR A 159 -2.88 -14.82 -11.78
CA TYR A 159 -3.94 -13.83 -12.01
C TYR A 159 -5.31 -14.48 -12.24
N SER A 160 -6.28 -14.05 -11.45
CA SER A 160 -7.64 -14.55 -11.47
C SER A 160 -8.64 -13.42 -11.40
N ARG A 161 -9.36 -13.22 -12.52
CA ARG A 161 -10.42 -12.22 -12.61
C ARG A 161 -11.52 -12.44 -11.57
N ALA A 162 -11.89 -13.69 -11.31
CA ALA A 162 -12.97 -14.02 -10.38
C ALA A 162 -12.55 -13.78 -8.92
N LEU A 163 -11.31 -14.12 -8.54
CA LEU A 163 -10.77 -13.83 -7.22
C LEU A 163 -10.72 -12.32 -6.96
N ASN A 164 -10.17 -11.56 -7.91
CA ASN A 164 -10.11 -10.10 -7.85
C ASN A 164 -11.51 -9.46 -7.73
N ALA A 165 -12.49 -9.96 -8.50
CA ALA A 165 -13.87 -9.47 -8.41
C ALA A 165 -14.52 -9.77 -7.04
N GLY A 166 -14.22 -10.93 -6.45
CA GLY A 166 -14.65 -11.29 -5.09
C GLY A 166 -14.06 -10.34 -4.04
N CYS A 167 -12.75 -10.11 -4.09
CA CYS A 167 -12.05 -9.15 -3.22
C CYS A 167 -12.62 -7.74 -3.36
N ARG A 168 -12.82 -7.25 -4.59
CA ARG A 168 -13.42 -5.94 -4.84
C ARG A 168 -14.82 -5.81 -4.24
N ARG A 169 -15.64 -6.85 -4.35
CA ARG A 169 -16.99 -6.86 -3.77
C ARG A 169 -16.94 -6.78 -2.25
N MET A 170 -16.02 -7.51 -1.60
CA MET A 170 -15.82 -7.44 -0.16
C MET A 170 -15.32 -6.07 0.28
N ALA A 171 -14.35 -5.48 -0.43
CA ALA A 171 -13.87 -4.12 -0.15
C ALA A 171 -14.99 -3.08 -0.22
N ARG A 172 -15.89 -3.18 -1.20
CA ARG A 172 -17.06 -2.30 -1.34
C ARG A 172 -18.10 -2.46 -0.22
N LEU A 173 -18.07 -3.58 0.50
CA LEU A 173 -18.88 -3.79 1.71
C LEU A 173 -18.20 -3.25 2.98
N GLY A 174 -17.05 -2.57 2.84
CA GLY A 174 -16.30 -2.01 3.96
C GLY A 174 -15.33 -2.99 4.61
N VAL A 175 -15.06 -4.15 4.00
CA VAL A 175 -14.10 -5.12 4.52
C VAL A 175 -12.67 -4.71 4.14
N VAL A 176 -11.76 -4.71 5.10
CA VAL A 176 -10.34 -4.45 4.83
C VAL A 176 -9.67 -5.75 4.41
N LEU A 177 -9.05 -5.78 3.24
CA LEU A 177 -8.36 -6.96 2.72
C LEU A 177 -6.88 -6.69 2.67
N VAL A 178 -6.08 -7.60 3.26
CA VAL A 178 -4.63 -7.55 3.22
C VAL A 178 -4.11 -8.86 2.65
N ALA A 179 -3.23 -8.80 1.66
CA ALA A 179 -2.71 -9.96 0.97
C ALA A 179 -1.20 -9.97 0.82
N ALA A 180 -0.66 -11.18 0.72
CA ALA A 180 0.73 -11.41 0.35
C ALA A 180 0.97 -11.03 -1.12
N ALA A 181 2.07 -10.32 -1.41
CA ALA A 181 2.46 -9.99 -2.78
C ALA A 181 2.86 -11.22 -3.61
N GLY A 182 3.34 -12.28 -2.95
CA GLY A 182 3.86 -13.50 -3.57
C GLY A 182 5.38 -13.64 -3.46
N ASN A 183 5.85 -14.89 -3.56
CA ASN A 183 7.26 -15.27 -3.30
C ASN A 183 7.99 -15.70 -4.58
N TYR A 184 7.70 -15.04 -5.71
CA TYR A 184 8.13 -15.47 -7.04
C TYR A 184 9.21 -14.60 -7.68
N LYS A 185 9.66 -13.52 -6.99
CA LYS A 185 10.57 -12.50 -7.55
C LYS A 185 10.06 -11.97 -8.90
N ASP A 186 8.78 -11.66 -8.96
CA ASP A 186 8.06 -11.30 -10.18
C ASP A 186 7.10 -10.12 -9.96
N ASP A 187 6.50 -9.61 -11.04
CA ASP A 187 5.50 -8.55 -10.98
C ASP A 187 4.23 -9.04 -10.27
N ALA A 188 3.92 -8.46 -9.10
CA ALA A 188 2.75 -8.80 -8.28
C ALA A 188 1.42 -8.65 -9.05
N CYS A 189 1.39 -7.82 -10.10
CA CYS A 189 0.21 -7.67 -10.95
C CYS A 189 -0.16 -8.93 -11.74
N LEU A 190 0.74 -9.91 -11.83
CA LEU A 190 0.49 -11.22 -12.47
C LEU A 190 -0.15 -12.24 -11.51
N TYR A 191 -0.36 -11.86 -10.25
CA TYR A 191 -0.86 -12.74 -9.19
C TYR A 191 -2.16 -12.20 -8.57
N SER A 192 -2.96 -13.09 -7.99
CA SER A 192 -4.19 -12.75 -7.27
C SER A 192 -4.16 -13.37 -5.88
N PRO A 193 -4.66 -12.67 -4.85
CA PRO A 193 -5.38 -11.38 -4.91
C PRO A 193 -4.49 -10.13 -5.03
N ALA A 194 -3.16 -10.28 -5.07
CA ALA A 194 -2.17 -9.19 -5.13
C ALA A 194 -2.41 -8.14 -6.24
N SER A 195 -3.04 -8.51 -7.36
CA SER A 195 -3.34 -7.58 -8.47
C SER A 195 -4.64 -6.79 -8.32
N GLU A 196 -5.45 -7.05 -7.29
CA GLU A 196 -6.70 -6.29 -7.07
C GLU A 196 -6.41 -4.97 -6.35
N PRO A 197 -6.71 -3.80 -6.97
CA PRO A 197 -6.34 -2.50 -6.40
C PRO A 197 -6.99 -2.15 -5.05
N GLU A 198 -8.09 -2.81 -4.70
CA GLU A 198 -8.74 -2.62 -3.40
C GLU A 198 -8.14 -3.46 -2.27
N VAL A 199 -7.25 -4.41 -2.59
CA VAL A 199 -6.54 -5.23 -1.60
C VAL A 199 -5.21 -4.57 -1.25
N ILE A 200 -4.92 -4.43 0.04
CA ILE A 200 -3.62 -3.95 0.51
C ILE A 200 -2.60 -5.07 0.30
N THR A 201 -1.71 -4.91 -0.68
CA THR A 201 -0.76 -5.93 -1.10
C THR A 201 0.61 -5.68 -0.50
N VAL A 202 1.14 -6.66 0.22
CA VAL A 202 2.32 -6.49 1.08
C VAL A 202 3.50 -7.34 0.61
N GLY A 203 4.60 -6.67 0.27
CA GLY A 203 5.90 -7.29 -0.01
C GLY A 203 6.71 -7.56 1.26
N ALA A 204 7.76 -8.38 1.17
CA ALA A 204 8.58 -8.77 2.32
C ALA A 204 9.97 -8.11 2.30
N THR A 205 10.43 -7.64 3.46
CA THR A 205 11.81 -7.21 3.71
C THR A 205 12.47 -7.99 4.85
N ASN A 206 13.79 -7.99 4.85
CA ASN A 206 14.60 -8.54 5.94
C ASN A 206 15.01 -7.45 6.96
N SER A 207 15.80 -7.86 7.96
CA SER A 207 16.27 -6.98 9.04
C SER A 207 17.23 -5.87 8.61
N GLU A 208 17.76 -5.94 7.39
CA GLU A 208 18.63 -4.92 6.78
C GLU A 208 17.86 -3.99 5.82
N ASP A 209 16.52 -3.99 5.90
CA ASP A 209 15.63 -3.28 5.00
C ASP A 209 15.84 -3.66 3.52
N GLN A 210 16.31 -4.87 3.23
CA GLN A 210 16.44 -5.37 1.86
C GLN A 210 15.21 -6.20 1.45
N PRO A 211 14.82 -6.21 0.16
CA PRO A 211 13.79 -7.12 -0.32
C PRO A 211 14.12 -8.58 0.03
N ALA A 212 13.17 -9.28 0.66
CA ALA A 212 13.40 -10.62 1.17
C ALA A 212 13.70 -11.62 0.04
N SER A 213 14.78 -12.39 0.21
CA SER A 213 15.17 -13.47 -0.71
C SER A 213 14.69 -14.81 -0.16
N ILE A 214 13.93 -15.56 -0.95
CA ILE A 214 13.26 -16.79 -0.51
C ILE A 214 13.79 -17.94 -1.38
N GLY A 215 14.85 -18.59 -0.90
CA GLY A 215 15.61 -19.53 -1.71
C GLY A 215 16.23 -18.85 -2.94
N THR A 216 15.92 -19.36 -4.14
CA THR A 216 16.37 -18.75 -5.41
C THR A 216 15.45 -17.63 -5.91
N LEU A 217 14.29 -17.44 -5.26
CA LEU A 217 13.28 -16.44 -5.58
C LEU A 217 13.33 -15.33 -4.53
N GLY A 218 12.19 -14.69 -4.26
CA GLY A 218 12.07 -13.59 -3.32
C GLY A 218 10.72 -12.93 -3.39
N THR A 219 10.57 -11.83 -2.66
CA THR A 219 9.35 -11.03 -2.69
C THR A 219 9.00 -10.56 -4.11
N ASN A 220 7.72 -10.59 -4.44
CA ASN A 220 7.20 -9.91 -5.61
C ASN A 220 7.31 -8.38 -5.46
N PHE A 221 7.19 -7.68 -6.58
CA PHE A 221 7.40 -6.23 -6.71
C PHE A 221 6.47 -5.60 -7.75
N GLY A 222 6.64 -4.30 -8.03
CA GLY A 222 5.88 -3.57 -9.04
C GLY A 222 4.71 -2.77 -8.46
N ARG A 223 3.95 -2.14 -9.36
CA ARG A 223 2.88 -1.17 -9.02
C ARG A 223 1.68 -1.74 -8.24
N CYS A 224 1.54 -3.07 -8.19
CA CYS A 224 0.44 -3.71 -7.45
C CYS A 224 0.82 -3.98 -5.99
N VAL A 225 2.07 -3.79 -5.60
CA VAL A 225 2.47 -3.78 -4.18
C VAL A 225 2.19 -2.39 -3.62
N ASP A 226 1.51 -2.30 -2.47
CA ASP A 226 1.25 -1.03 -1.79
C ASP A 226 2.42 -0.64 -0.88
N LEU A 227 2.93 -1.60 -0.11
CA LEU A 227 4.05 -1.41 0.81
C LEU A 227 4.76 -2.74 1.11
N PHE A 228 5.90 -2.65 1.78
CA PHE A 228 6.65 -3.80 2.27
C PHE A 228 6.54 -3.88 3.79
N ALA A 229 6.79 -5.05 4.38
CA ALA A 229 6.85 -5.24 5.82
C ALA A 229 7.85 -6.36 6.18
N PRO A 230 8.28 -6.48 7.44
CA PRO A 230 9.12 -7.57 7.91
C PRO A 230 8.57 -8.94 7.51
N GLY A 231 9.35 -9.72 6.76
CA GLY A 231 8.91 -11.01 6.23
C GLY A 231 10.04 -12.04 6.06
N ASP A 232 11.19 -11.85 6.69
CA ASP A 232 12.33 -12.78 6.66
C ASP A 232 12.77 -13.14 8.08
N ASP A 233 12.99 -14.42 8.38
CA ASP A 233 13.33 -14.89 9.74
C ASP A 233 12.36 -14.35 10.82
N ILE A 234 11.06 -14.50 10.56
CA ILE A 234 10.01 -14.09 11.48
C ILE A 234 9.70 -15.23 12.44
N VAL A 235 9.99 -15.01 13.72
CA VAL A 235 9.72 -15.97 14.79
C VAL A 235 8.23 -16.00 15.10
N GLY A 236 7.70 -17.21 15.18
CA GLY A 236 6.27 -17.48 15.31
C GLY A 236 5.95 -18.77 16.04
N ALA A 237 4.69 -18.97 16.40
CA ALA A 237 4.21 -20.22 17.01
C ALA A 237 4.46 -21.41 16.07
N SER A 238 4.99 -22.51 16.61
CA SER A 238 5.16 -23.77 15.86
C SER A 238 4.05 -24.75 16.19
N SER A 239 3.63 -25.51 15.18
CA SER A 239 2.70 -26.64 15.35
C SER A 239 3.33 -27.85 16.04
N ASP A 240 4.65 -27.85 16.26
CA ASP A 240 5.36 -29.00 16.82
C ASP A 240 4.97 -29.27 18.28
N CYS A 241 4.67 -28.22 19.06
CA CYS A 241 4.16 -28.32 20.42
C CYS A 241 3.47 -27.03 20.86
N SER A 242 2.66 -27.06 21.92
CA SER A 242 1.85 -25.91 22.39
C SER A 242 2.65 -24.70 22.90
N THR A 243 3.97 -24.80 23.00
CA THR A 243 4.89 -23.73 23.44
C THR A 243 6.09 -23.58 22.51
N CYS A 244 6.07 -24.23 21.35
CA CYS A 244 7.21 -24.25 20.44
C CYS A 244 7.19 -23.01 19.54
N PHE A 245 8.38 -22.57 19.14
CA PHE A 245 8.54 -21.46 18.19
C PHE A 245 9.37 -21.89 16.99
N THR A 246 9.12 -21.27 15.84
CA THR A 246 9.88 -21.50 14.61
C THR A 246 10.02 -20.18 13.83
N ALA A 247 11.11 -20.04 13.08
CA ALA A 247 11.33 -18.90 12.20
C ALA A 247 10.88 -19.25 10.77
N GLN A 248 10.13 -18.34 10.13
CA GLN A 248 9.69 -18.50 8.75
C GLN A 248 9.87 -17.21 7.94
N SER A 249 10.04 -17.36 6.64
CA SER A 249 10.20 -16.26 5.69
C SER A 249 9.16 -16.33 4.58
N GLY A 250 8.62 -15.18 4.18
CA GLY A 250 7.61 -15.07 3.16
C GLY A 250 6.82 -13.77 3.20
N THR A 251 6.20 -13.43 2.06
CA THR A 251 5.23 -12.32 1.98
C THR A 251 3.96 -12.59 2.79
N SER A 252 3.67 -13.84 3.15
CA SER A 252 2.62 -14.21 4.10
C SER A 252 2.87 -13.61 5.49
N GLN A 253 4.11 -13.69 5.99
CA GLN A 253 4.51 -13.10 7.26
C GLN A 253 4.49 -11.57 7.20
N ALA A 254 4.90 -10.99 6.07
CA ALA A 254 4.81 -9.55 5.86
C ALA A 254 3.36 -9.05 5.88
N ALA A 255 2.45 -9.74 5.20
CA ALA A 255 1.01 -9.41 5.23
C ALA A 255 0.42 -9.53 6.65
N ALA A 256 0.86 -10.50 7.45
CA ALA A 256 0.46 -10.65 8.84
C ALA A 256 0.88 -9.47 9.73
N HIS A 257 2.06 -8.86 9.49
CA HIS A 257 2.47 -7.63 10.22
C HIS A 257 1.56 -6.43 9.93
N VAL A 258 0.95 -6.38 8.74
CA VAL A 258 0.01 -5.31 8.40
C VAL A 258 -1.38 -5.62 8.95
N ALA A 259 -1.85 -6.87 8.83
CA ALA A 259 -3.24 -7.25 9.10
C ALA A 259 -3.54 -7.78 10.51
N GLY A 260 -2.55 -8.38 11.19
CA GLY A 260 -2.75 -9.15 12.42
C GLY A 260 -3.30 -8.34 13.59
N GLU A 261 -3.59 -9.01 14.72
CA GLU A 261 -4.19 -8.36 15.91
C GLU A 261 -3.29 -7.24 16.44
N MET A 262 -1.98 -7.49 16.49
CA MET A 262 -0.95 -6.47 16.72
C MET A 262 -0.37 -5.88 15.43
N GLY A 263 -1.07 -6.07 14.32
CA GLY A 263 -0.75 -5.49 13.03
C GLY A 263 -1.18 -4.04 12.97
N ILE A 264 -0.54 -3.32 12.06
CA ILE A 264 -0.70 -1.87 11.94
C ILE A 264 -2.15 -1.50 11.62
N ALA A 265 -2.83 -2.28 10.76
CA ALA A 265 -4.23 -2.05 10.41
C ALA A 265 -5.17 -2.21 11.60
N ALA A 266 -5.04 -3.28 12.39
CA ALA A 266 -5.88 -3.50 13.57
C ALA A 266 -5.63 -2.45 14.65
N MET A 267 -4.38 -2.02 14.84
CA MET A 267 -4.08 -0.94 15.78
C MET A 267 -4.69 0.41 15.37
N LEU A 268 -4.65 0.74 14.07
CA LEU A 268 -5.28 1.94 13.54
C LEU A 268 -6.80 1.89 13.68
N LEU A 269 -7.42 0.76 13.36
CA LEU A 269 -8.88 0.57 13.46
C LEU A 269 -9.37 0.49 14.90
N SER A 270 -8.56 -0.03 15.84
CA SER A 270 -8.92 0.00 17.27
C SER A 270 -8.87 1.44 17.83
N ALA A 271 -7.92 2.26 17.37
CA ALA A 271 -7.86 3.67 17.73
C ALA A 271 -8.98 4.50 17.10
N GLU A 272 -9.29 4.23 15.82
CA GLU A 272 -10.31 4.94 15.04
C GLU A 272 -11.21 3.95 14.29
N PRO A 273 -12.27 3.42 14.95
CA PRO A 273 -13.14 2.40 14.37
C PRO A 273 -13.95 2.83 13.15
N GLN A 274 -14.02 4.13 12.87
CA GLN A 274 -14.80 4.70 11.76
C GLN A 274 -14.00 4.81 10.45
N LEU A 275 -12.73 4.39 10.44
CA LEU A 275 -11.90 4.52 9.25
C LEU A 275 -12.44 3.71 8.08
N SER A 276 -12.56 4.36 6.94
CA SER A 276 -12.75 3.66 5.68
C SER A 276 -11.48 2.94 5.24
N LEU A 277 -11.61 1.96 4.35
CA LEU A 277 -10.49 1.26 3.73
C LEU A 277 -9.49 2.22 3.06
N ALA A 278 -9.98 3.26 2.40
CA ALA A 278 -9.12 4.24 1.72
C ALA A 278 -8.30 5.05 2.74
N GLU A 279 -8.93 5.55 3.80
CA GLU A 279 -8.24 6.27 4.88
C GLU A 279 -7.22 5.39 5.59
N LEU A 280 -7.58 4.14 5.88
CA LEU A 280 -6.67 3.17 6.47
C LEU A 280 -5.44 2.93 5.57
N ARG A 281 -5.65 2.67 4.27
CA ARG A 281 -4.56 2.49 3.30
C ARG A 281 -3.66 3.71 3.24
N GLN A 282 -4.22 4.90 3.17
CA GLN A 282 -3.45 6.15 3.11
C GLN A 282 -2.62 6.37 4.37
N ARG A 283 -3.16 6.07 5.56
CA ARG A 283 -2.42 6.16 6.82
C ARG A 283 -1.30 5.13 6.92
N LEU A 284 -1.55 3.89 6.48
CA LEU A 284 -0.51 2.86 6.38
C LEU A 284 0.66 3.34 5.50
N LEU A 285 0.34 3.93 4.35
CA LEU A 285 1.36 4.47 3.44
C LEU A 285 2.04 5.70 4.03
N HIS A 286 1.33 6.56 4.75
CA HIS A 286 1.89 7.78 5.34
C HIS A 286 2.89 7.45 6.47
N PHE A 287 2.55 6.51 7.36
CA PHE A 287 3.41 6.14 8.49
C PHE A 287 4.54 5.17 8.13
N ALA A 288 4.52 4.59 6.93
CA ALA A 288 5.60 3.73 6.46
C ALA A 288 6.94 4.48 6.39
N THR A 289 8.03 3.81 6.80
CA THR A 289 9.39 4.32 6.65
C THR A 289 9.78 4.31 5.16
N LYS A 290 10.13 5.49 4.62
CA LYS A 290 10.36 5.71 3.19
C LYS A 290 11.83 5.59 2.81
N ASN A 291 12.09 5.16 1.58
CA ASN A 291 13.41 5.19 0.93
C ASN A 291 14.52 4.43 1.68
N VAL A 292 14.18 3.34 2.37
CA VAL A 292 15.13 2.52 3.12
C VAL A 292 15.65 1.31 2.33
N MET A 293 14.87 0.82 1.35
CA MET A 293 15.26 -0.36 0.58
C MET A 293 16.20 -0.02 -0.56
N ASP A 294 17.16 -0.91 -0.85
CA ASP A 294 17.94 -0.82 -2.07
C ASP A 294 17.11 -1.25 -3.28
N THR A 295 16.79 -0.28 -4.14
CA THR A 295 16.03 -0.54 -5.36
C THR A 295 16.82 -1.29 -6.44
N ALA A 296 18.14 -1.45 -6.28
CA ALA A 296 18.99 -2.16 -7.25
C ALA A 296 18.59 -3.63 -7.40
N TRP A 297 18.05 -4.25 -6.35
CA TRP A 297 17.55 -5.63 -6.35
C TRP A 297 16.37 -5.83 -7.32
N PHE A 298 15.53 -4.81 -7.50
CA PHE A 298 14.41 -4.86 -8.45
C PHE A 298 14.91 -4.69 -9.90
N PRO A 299 14.25 -5.36 -10.87
CA PRO A 299 14.51 -5.12 -12.29
C PRO A 299 14.38 -3.63 -12.62
N GLU A 300 15.27 -3.10 -13.44
CA GLU A 300 15.32 -1.67 -13.76
C GLU A 300 13.95 -1.13 -14.19
N GLU A 301 13.19 -1.91 -14.99
CA GLU A 301 11.83 -1.58 -15.46
C GLU A 301 10.82 -1.33 -14.33
N GLN A 302 10.98 -2.02 -13.20
CA GLN A 302 10.03 -2.04 -12.08
C GLN A 302 10.40 -1.09 -10.94
N ARG A 303 11.64 -0.58 -10.89
CA ARG A 303 12.14 0.28 -9.80
C ARG A 303 11.30 1.52 -9.52
N LEU A 304 10.79 2.16 -10.59
CA LEU A 304 9.98 3.38 -10.45
C LEU A 304 8.55 3.11 -9.97
N GLN A 305 8.04 1.91 -10.26
CA GLN A 305 6.66 1.52 -9.96
C GLN A 305 6.54 0.81 -8.61
N THR A 306 7.63 0.21 -8.13
CA THR A 306 7.68 -0.47 -6.84
C THR A 306 7.82 0.56 -5.73
N PRO A 307 6.91 0.60 -4.74
CA PRO A 307 7.02 1.56 -3.64
C PRO A 307 8.25 1.25 -2.78
N ASN A 308 8.99 2.29 -2.40
CA ASN A 308 10.09 2.18 -1.45
C ASN A 308 9.61 2.57 -0.04
N SER A 309 8.75 1.75 0.53
CA SER A 309 8.14 2.00 1.84
C SER A 309 8.00 0.71 2.63
N VAL A 310 8.56 0.70 3.84
CA VAL A 310 8.44 -0.40 4.81
C VAL A 310 7.48 0.02 5.90
N ALA A 311 6.50 -0.83 6.22
CA ALA A 311 5.43 -0.54 7.15
C ALA A 311 5.97 -0.16 8.54
N GLY A 312 5.28 0.76 9.20
CA GLY A 312 5.61 1.22 10.54
C GLY A 312 4.44 1.97 11.16
N LEU A 313 4.48 2.12 12.49
CA LEU A 313 3.53 2.88 13.29
C LEU A 313 4.16 4.19 13.77
N PRO A 314 3.37 5.26 13.88
CA PRO A 314 3.82 6.47 14.55
C PRO A 314 3.88 6.22 16.07
N ALA A 315 4.69 7.03 16.77
CA ALA A 315 4.76 6.98 18.24
C ALA A 315 3.45 7.39 18.93
N HIS A 316 2.63 8.19 18.26
CA HIS A 316 1.31 8.62 18.71
C HIS A 316 0.30 8.49 17.57
N LEU A 317 -0.84 7.86 17.84
CA LEU A 317 -1.99 7.83 16.95
C LEU A 317 -2.84 9.08 17.25
N GLY A 318 -2.91 10.01 16.30
CA GLY A 318 -3.69 11.24 16.42
C GLY A 318 -4.92 11.21 15.51
N THR A 319 -5.97 11.92 15.91
CA THR A 319 -7.27 12.01 15.22
C THR A 319 -7.35 13.21 14.28
N GLU A 320 -6.22 13.77 13.81
CA GLU A 320 -6.27 14.95 12.96
C GLU A 320 -6.77 14.59 11.56
N GLU A 321 -7.82 15.28 11.11
CA GLU A 321 -8.31 15.20 9.73
C GLU A 321 -7.28 15.84 8.80
N GLN A 322 -6.36 15.01 8.31
CA GLN A 322 -5.31 15.43 7.41
C GLN A 322 -5.59 14.97 5.98
N LEU A 323 -5.19 15.81 5.01
CA LEU A 323 -5.20 15.43 3.60
C LEU A 323 -4.08 14.42 3.35
N TYR A 324 -4.44 13.15 3.10
CA TYR A 324 -3.49 12.12 2.69
C TYR A 324 -3.60 11.84 1.20
N CYS A 325 -2.45 11.68 0.54
CA CYS A 325 -2.36 11.43 -0.88
C CYS A 325 -1.34 10.33 -1.18
N ARG A 326 -1.63 9.54 -2.22
CA ARG A 326 -0.71 8.54 -2.78
C ARG A 326 -0.64 8.62 -4.30
N SER A 327 0.47 8.15 -4.85
CA SER A 327 0.67 8.05 -6.30
C SER A 327 0.18 6.68 -6.81
N VAL A 328 -0.70 6.67 -7.80
CA VAL A 328 -1.18 5.45 -8.48
C VAL A 328 -0.62 5.39 -9.89
N TRP A 329 0.23 4.40 -10.14
CA TRP A 329 0.85 4.16 -11.43
C TRP A 329 0.00 3.22 -12.30
N SER A 330 -0.18 3.58 -13.57
CA SER A 330 -0.75 2.66 -14.56
C SER A 330 0.23 1.55 -14.95
N GLY A 331 -0.27 0.52 -15.64
CA GLY A 331 0.59 -0.32 -16.47
C GLY A 331 1.23 0.50 -17.60
N ARG A 332 2.36 0.02 -18.15
CA ARG A 332 2.99 0.64 -19.32
C ARG A 332 2.06 0.57 -20.52
N SER A 333 1.92 1.66 -21.27
CA SER A 333 1.20 1.63 -22.55
C SER A 333 1.89 0.68 -23.55
N GLY A 334 1.16 0.28 -24.59
CA GLY A 334 1.76 -0.31 -25.77
C GLY A 334 2.77 0.63 -26.47
N LEU A 335 3.46 0.10 -27.47
CA LEU A 335 4.49 0.82 -28.24
C LEU A 335 3.93 1.63 -29.42
N THR A 336 2.64 1.48 -29.74
CA THR A 336 2.03 2.19 -30.86
C THR A 336 1.91 3.68 -30.55
N ARG A 337 1.93 4.52 -31.59
CA ARG A 337 1.84 5.98 -31.45
C ARG A 337 0.51 6.50 -30.87
N HIS A 338 -0.50 5.64 -30.79
CA HIS A 338 -1.83 5.94 -30.24
C HIS A 338 -2.09 5.13 -28.96
N ALA A 339 -1.09 4.42 -28.45
CA ALA A 339 -1.22 3.69 -27.20
C ALA A 339 -1.41 4.67 -26.05
N THR A 340 -2.36 4.36 -25.17
CA THR A 340 -2.63 5.11 -23.96
C THR A 340 -2.34 4.27 -22.74
N ALA A 341 -1.99 4.91 -21.64
CA ALA A 341 -1.97 4.31 -20.32
C ALA A 341 -3.00 5.02 -19.43
N VAL A 342 -3.64 4.28 -18.53
CA VAL A 342 -4.72 4.82 -17.69
C VAL A 342 -4.47 4.46 -16.23
N ALA A 343 -4.48 5.48 -15.36
CA ALA A 343 -4.47 5.34 -13.92
C ALA A 343 -5.82 5.79 -13.33
N ARG A 344 -6.29 5.10 -12.29
CA ARG A 344 -7.57 5.35 -11.61
C ARG A 344 -7.35 5.30 -10.11
N CYS A 345 -8.06 6.14 -9.38
CA CYS A 345 -8.11 6.09 -7.93
C CYS A 345 -9.12 5.02 -7.46
N ALA A 346 -9.03 4.64 -6.18
CA ALA A 346 -10.04 3.79 -5.56
C ALA A 346 -11.40 4.52 -5.51
N ASP A 347 -12.50 3.77 -5.40
CA ASP A 347 -13.86 4.34 -5.44
C ASP A 347 -14.10 5.37 -4.30
N ALA A 348 -13.35 5.29 -3.19
CA ALA A 348 -13.43 6.19 -2.03
C ALA A 348 -12.35 7.29 -2.00
N GLU A 349 -11.56 7.43 -3.06
CA GLU A 349 -10.52 8.45 -3.20
C GLU A 349 -10.87 9.46 -4.29
N GLU A 350 -10.41 10.70 -4.12
CA GLU A 350 -10.52 11.72 -5.14
C GLU A 350 -9.18 11.90 -5.87
N MET A 351 -9.23 11.90 -7.21
CA MET A 351 -8.05 12.19 -8.03
C MET A 351 -7.77 13.68 -8.02
N LEU A 352 -6.65 14.14 -7.46
CA LEU A 352 -6.27 15.56 -7.35
C LEU A 352 -5.34 16.08 -8.45
N SER A 353 -4.64 15.18 -9.15
CA SER A 353 -3.83 15.52 -10.33
C SER A 353 -3.52 14.28 -11.19
N CYS A 354 -3.01 14.56 -12.39
CA CYS A 354 -2.57 13.56 -13.35
C CYS A 354 -1.27 14.02 -14.00
N SER A 355 -0.27 13.13 -14.03
CA SER A 355 0.98 13.35 -14.75
C SER A 355 1.33 12.13 -15.62
N SER A 356 2.34 12.26 -16.47
CA SER A 356 2.84 11.15 -17.28
C SER A 356 4.36 11.04 -17.27
N PHE A 357 4.84 9.82 -17.51
CA PHE A 357 6.26 9.51 -17.58
C PHE A 357 6.60 8.58 -18.76
N SER A 358 7.69 8.88 -19.48
CA SER A 358 8.30 8.00 -20.48
C SER A 358 9.82 8.05 -20.37
N ARG A 359 10.46 6.89 -20.27
CA ARG A 359 11.93 6.77 -20.31
C ARG A 359 12.56 7.33 -21.58
N SER A 360 11.80 7.37 -22.67
CA SER A 360 12.28 7.91 -23.95
C SER A 360 12.10 9.42 -24.08
N GLY A 361 11.39 10.06 -23.15
CA GLY A 361 10.93 11.46 -23.28
C GLY A 361 9.89 11.68 -24.37
N ARG A 362 9.52 10.65 -25.13
CA ARG A 362 8.56 10.74 -26.24
C ARG A 362 7.15 10.44 -25.75
N ARG A 363 6.40 11.49 -25.44
CA ARG A 363 4.98 11.44 -25.04
C ARG A 363 4.24 12.66 -25.56
N LEU A 364 2.92 12.54 -25.71
CA LEU A 364 2.02 13.62 -26.11
C LEU A 364 1.35 14.30 -24.89
N GLY A 365 1.87 14.01 -23.70
CA GLY A 365 1.34 14.46 -22.43
C GLY A 365 0.20 13.59 -21.91
N GLU A 366 -0.62 14.19 -21.05
CA GLU A 366 -1.70 13.52 -20.33
C GLU A 366 -2.91 14.44 -20.18
N HIS A 367 -4.08 13.83 -20.00
CA HIS A 367 -5.28 14.57 -19.67
C HIS A 367 -6.08 13.87 -18.58
N MET A 368 -6.86 14.66 -17.87
CA MET A 368 -7.89 14.19 -16.97
C MET A 368 -9.22 14.15 -17.70
N GLU A 369 -9.94 13.04 -17.60
CA GLU A 369 -11.30 12.91 -18.10
C GLU A 369 -12.20 12.28 -17.04
N ASP A 370 -13.48 12.62 -17.07
CA ASP A 370 -14.51 11.91 -16.33
C ASP A 370 -15.20 10.93 -17.29
N LYS A 371 -15.15 9.65 -16.96
CA LYS A 371 -15.77 8.59 -17.74
C LYS A 371 -16.68 7.78 -16.84
N ASP A 372 -17.99 7.85 -17.10
CA ASP A 372 -19.04 7.17 -16.36
C ASP A 372 -19.06 7.51 -14.86
N GLY A 373 -18.72 8.76 -14.50
CA GLY A 373 -18.67 9.25 -13.12
C GLY A 373 -17.37 8.88 -12.38
N GLN A 374 -16.39 8.31 -13.08
CA GLN A 374 -15.08 7.99 -12.54
C GLN A 374 -14.00 8.79 -13.28
N LYS A 375 -13.27 9.63 -12.52
CA LYS A 375 -12.14 10.39 -13.05
C LYS A 375 -10.98 9.45 -13.43
N GLN A 376 -10.36 9.71 -14.58
CA GLN A 376 -9.26 8.91 -15.11
C GLN A 376 -8.10 9.83 -15.51
N CYS A 377 -6.89 9.39 -15.17
CA CYS A 377 -5.66 9.99 -15.67
C CYS A 377 -5.20 9.21 -16.90
N VAL A 378 -5.16 9.87 -18.07
CA VAL A 378 -4.87 9.23 -19.36
C VAL A 378 -3.60 9.81 -19.95
N ALA A 379 -2.56 9.00 -20.08
CA ALA A 379 -1.29 9.38 -20.71
C ALA A 379 -1.22 8.86 -22.15
N HIS A 380 -0.64 9.65 -23.06
CA HIS A 380 -0.59 9.35 -24.49
C HIS A 380 0.85 9.13 -24.97
N ASN A 381 1.10 7.97 -25.60
CA ASN A 381 2.38 7.68 -26.23
C ASN A 381 2.59 8.57 -27.46
N ALA A 382 3.84 8.77 -27.84
CA ALA A 382 4.19 9.52 -29.05
C ALA A 382 4.81 8.62 -30.13
N PHE A 383 5.00 9.19 -31.33
CA PHE A 383 5.68 8.51 -32.42
C PHE A 383 7.12 8.11 -32.02
N ARG A 384 7.48 6.84 -32.24
CA ARG A 384 8.73 6.21 -31.78
C ARG A 384 8.92 6.22 -30.26
N GLY A 385 7.86 6.45 -29.49
CA GLY A 385 7.90 6.37 -28.04
C GLY A 385 8.01 4.92 -27.56
N ARG A 386 8.70 4.72 -26.44
CA ARG A 386 8.85 3.40 -25.80
C ARG A 386 7.68 3.07 -24.86
N GLY A 387 6.53 3.70 -25.07
CA GLY A 387 5.40 3.65 -24.15
C GLY A 387 5.49 4.67 -23.02
N VAL A 388 4.35 4.87 -22.37
CA VAL A 388 4.13 5.86 -21.32
C VAL A 388 3.47 5.22 -20.11
N TYR A 389 3.62 5.88 -18.97
CA TYR A 389 2.87 5.62 -17.75
C TYR A 389 1.99 6.83 -17.45
N ALA A 390 0.75 6.58 -17.02
CA ALA A 390 -0.10 7.57 -16.39
C ALA A 390 0.06 7.45 -14.87
N ILE A 391 0.13 8.58 -14.19
CA ILE A 391 0.33 8.66 -12.75
C ILE A 391 -0.75 9.56 -12.18
N ALA A 392 -1.70 8.97 -11.46
CA ALA A 392 -2.74 9.71 -10.75
C ALA A 392 -2.28 10.01 -9.32
N ARG A 393 -2.63 11.18 -8.80
CA ARG A 393 -2.49 11.49 -7.37
C ARG A 393 -3.86 11.34 -6.71
N CYS A 394 -4.01 10.31 -5.89
CA CYS A 394 -5.28 9.92 -5.28
C CYS A 394 -5.25 10.25 -3.80
N CYS A 395 -6.24 11.00 -3.33
CA CYS A 395 -6.25 11.52 -1.98
C CYS A 395 -7.57 11.21 -1.27
N THR A 396 -7.48 10.97 0.04
CA THR A 396 -8.67 10.91 0.91
C THR A 396 -8.96 12.31 1.39
N TRP A 397 -10.14 12.82 1.04
CA TRP A 397 -10.60 14.15 1.44
C TRP A 397 -12.10 14.07 1.74
N PRO A 398 -12.59 14.60 2.87
CA PRO A 398 -14.02 14.73 3.14
C PRO A 398 -14.82 15.33 1.98
N ARG A 399 -15.52 14.44 1.26
CA ARG A 399 -16.75 14.62 0.43
C ARG A 399 -16.86 15.89 -0.43
N ALA A 400 -15.75 16.43 -0.91
CA ALA A 400 -15.75 17.58 -1.80
C ALA A 400 -15.54 17.10 -3.25
N GLU A 401 -16.56 17.23 -4.10
CA GLU A 401 -16.46 16.87 -5.52
C GLU A 401 -15.58 17.88 -6.26
N CYS A 402 -14.38 17.45 -6.69
CA CYS A 402 -13.56 18.26 -7.57
C CYS A 402 -14.06 18.18 -9.01
N ARG A 403 -13.92 19.28 -9.75
CA ARG A 403 -14.33 19.39 -11.16
C ARG A 403 -13.12 19.53 -12.05
N ILE A 404 -13.16 18.85 -13.20
CA ILE A 404 -12.17 18.99 -14.26
C ILE A 404 -12.62 20.11 -15.20
N ASN A 405 -11.84 21.19 -15.26
CA ASN A 405 -12.03 22.27 -16.22
C ASN A 405 -11.01 22.11 -17.34
N ALA A 406 -11.46 22.01 -18.59
CA ALA A 406 -10.59 21.95 -19.77
C ALA A 406 -10.59 23.30 -20.51
N SER A 407 -9.47 23.66 -21.13
CA SER A 407 -9.41 24.84 -21.99
C SER A 407 -10.31 24.67 -23.23
N SER A 408 -10.95 25.77 -23.66
CA SER A 408 -11.89 25.73 -24.80
C SER A 408 -11.17 25.65 -26.14
N THR A 409 -9.99 26.26 -26.20
CA THR A 409 -9.09 26.21 -27.35
C THR A 409 -7.67 25.88 -26.91
N VAL A 410 -6.84 25.57 -27.91
CA VAL A 410 -5.43 25.24 -27.72
C VAL A 410 -4.65 26.53 -27.49
N ALA A 411 -3.72 26.55 -26.52
CA ALA A 411 -3.01 27.74 -26.02
C ALA A 411 -3.83 28.69 -25.09
N GLU A 412 -5.09 28.38 -24.78
CA GLU A 412 -5.78 28.97 -23.63
C GLU A 412 -5.44 28.20 -22.35
N GLY A 413 -5.30 28.91 -21.23
CA GLY A 413 -5.16 28.29 -19.92
C GLY A 413 -6.49 27.73 -19.39
N ALA A 414 -6.40 26.77 -18.46
CA ALA A 414 -7.55 26.29 -17.70
C ALA A 414 -7.42 26.74 -16.24
N GLY A 415 -8.48 27.29 -15.64
CA GLY A 415 -8.42 27.83 -14.29
C GLY A 415 -9.64 27.51 -13.45
N CYS A 416 -9.54 27.82 -12.17
CA CYS A 416 -10.62 27.67 -11.19
C CYS A 416 -11.29 29.02 -10.92
N SER A 417 -12.56 29.00 -10.55
CA SER A 417 -13.25 30.19 -10.07
C SER A 417 -12.61 30.66 -8.76
N THR A 418 -11.99 31.83 -8.75
CA THR A 418 -11.11 32.31 -7.67
C THR A 418 -11.77 32.53 -6.30
N ARG A 419 -13.10 32.47 -6.19
CA ARG A 419 -13.83 32.64 -4.92
C ARG A 419 -14.23 31.33 -4.24
N ASP A 420 -14.49 30.29 -5.04
CA ASP A 420 -15.14 29.07 -4.54
C ASP A 420 -14.25 27.82 -4.67
N HIS A 421 -13.23 27.85 -5.54
CA HIS A 421 -12.41 26.69 -5.85
C HIS A 421 -10.91 27.01 -5.87
N VAL A 422 -10.11 26.08 -5.35
CA VAL A 422 -8.65 26.06 -5.42
C VAL A 422 -8.18 25.06 -6.48
N LEU A 423 -7.06 25.37 -7.12
CA LEU A 423 -6.41 24.50 -8.10
C LEU A 423 -5.51 23.50 -7.37
N THR A 424 -5.77 22.19 -7.54
CA THR A 424 -4.98 21.12 -6.91
C THR A 424 -4.01 20.43 -7.87
N GLY A 425 -4.28 20.52 -9.19
CA GLY A 425 -3.54 19.79 -10.22
C GLY A 425 -3.74 20.35 -11.62
N CYS A 426 -2.71 20.20 -12.45
CA CYS A 426 -2.74 20.51 -13.87
C CYS A 426 -2.31 19.30 -14.69
N SER A 427 -2.96 19.07 -15.83
CA SER A 427 -2.50 18.12 -16.86
C SER A 427 -2.49 18.78 -18.23
N PHE A 428 -1.58 18.35 -19.10
CA PHE A 428 -1.36 18.98 -20.40
C PHE A 428 -1.29 17.95 -21.51
N ARG A 429 -2.11 18.13 -22.56
CA ARG A 429 -2.14 17.24 -23.72
C ARG A 429 -1.91 18.01 -25.02
N SER A 430 -0.99 17.51 -25.84
CA SER A 430 -0.76 18.01 -27.18
C SER A 430 -1.56 17.20 -28.21
N PRO A 431 -2.60 17.76 -28.86
CA PRO A 431 -3.28 17.12 -29.98
C PRO A 431 -2.41 17.07 -31.25
N ALA A 432 -1.52 18.04 -31.43
CA ALA A 432 -0.52 18.05 -32.49
C ALA A 432 0.70 17.22 -32.07
N ALA A 433 1.43 16.62 -33.01
CA ALA A 433 2.57 15.73 -32.72
C ALA A 433 3.79 16.43 -32.08
N ALA A 434 3.64 17.65 -31.56
CA ALA A 434 4.64 18.36 -30.79
C ALA A 434 5.02 17.55 -29.54
N LEU A 435 6.32 17.32 -29.39
CA LEU A 435 6.91 16.58 -28.27
C LEU A 435 7.31 17.59 -27.19
N GLY A 436 6.70 17.57 -26.01
CA GLY A 436 7.19 18.35 -24.85
C GLY A 436 6.14 18.73 -23.80
N ASP A 437 6.63 19.09 -22.61
CA ASP A 437 5.88 19.71 -21.50
C ASP A 437 5.72 21.21 -21.72
N SER A 438 4.84 21.60 -22.64
CA SER A 438 4.72 23.03 -22.95
C SER A 438 3.81 23.80 -21.99
N GLY A 439 3.20 23.15 -20.99
CA GLY A 439 2.33 23.79 -20.00
C GLY A 439 2.94 23.91 -18.61
N ARG A 440 2.45 24.86 -17.80
CA ARG A 440 2.80 25.00 -16.39
C ARG A 440 1.66 25.58 -15.55
N PRO A 441 1.52 25.18 -14.27
CA PRO A 441 0.70 25.93 -13.32
C PRO A 441 1.29 27.32 -13.08
N VAL A 442 0.44 28.35 -13.03
CA VAL A 442 0.84 29.76 -12.88
C VAL A 442 0.44 30.28 -11.50
N VAL A 443 1.42 30.90 -10.84
CA VAL A 443 1.27 31.57 -9.55
C VAL A 443 0.46 32.85 -9.73
N GLY A 444 -0.66 32.96 -9.03
CA GLY A 444 -1.47 34.17 -8.91
C GLY A 444 -0.97 35.12 -7.82
N PRO A 445 -1.67 36.24 -7.58
CA PRO A 445 -1.34 37.16 -6.50
C PRO A 445 -1.33 36.43 -5.15
N GLY A 446 -0.22 36.51 -4.40
CA GLY A 446 -0.09 35.89 -3.06
C GLY A 446 0.32 34.41 -3.04
N SER A 447 0.96 33.89 -4.10
CA SER A 447 1.47 32.50 -4.18
C SER A 447 0.41 31.40 -4.37
N TRP A 448 -0.84 31.78 -4.61
CA TRP A 448 -1.95 30.85 -4.87
C TRP A 448 -1.93 30.34 -6.31
N PRO A 449 -2.18 29.05 -6.57
CA PRO A 449 -2.31 28.55 -7.93
C PRO A 449 -3.57 29.13 -8.59
N SER A 450 -3.40 29.86 -9.70
CA SER A 450 -4.50 30.58 -10.34
C SER A 450 -5.08 29.82 -11.53
N HIS A 451 -4.22 29.34 -12.42
CA HIS A 451 -4.59 28.61 -13.62
C HIS A 451 -3.41 27.79 -14.16
N CYS A 452 -3.71 26.77 -14.96
CA CYS A 452 -2.77 26.01 -15.76
C CYS A 452 -2.59 26.73 -17.10
N ALA A 453 -1.43 27.33 -17.35
CA ALA A 453 -1.11 27.93 -18.64
C ALA A 453 -0.58 26.84 -19.59
N GLY A 454 -1.30 26.57 -20.67
CA GLY A 454 -0.83 25.71 -21.76
C GLY A 454 0.12 26.46 -22.68
N GLY A 455 1.10 25.76 -23.24
CA GLY A 455 1.94 26.29 -24.32
C GLY A 455 1.21 26.30 -25.65
N THR A 456 1.87 26.81 -26.69
CA THR A 456 1.37 26.76 -28.06
C THR A 456 1.06 25.32 -28.46
N GLU A 457 -0.13 25.09 -29.01
CA GLU A 457 -0.60 23.77 -29.44
C GLU A 457 -0.87 22.74 -28.30
N VAL A 458 -1.01 23.17 -27.05
CA VAL A 458 -1.36 22.30 -25.91
C VAL A 458 -2.72 22.66 -25.30
N MET A 459 -3.52 21.64 -25.00
CA MET A 459 -4.74 21.74 -24.19
C MET A 459 -4.39 21.57 -22.72
N ALA A 460 -4.88 22.49 -21.88
CA ALA A 460 -4.69 22.44 -20.44
C ALA A 460 -5.96 21.92 -19.76
N HIS A 461 -5.79 21.09 -18.73
CA HIS A 461 -6.86 20.71 -17.82
C HIS A 461 -6.48 21.08 -16.40
N ALA A 462 -7.38 21.77 -15.72
CA ALA A 462 -7.27 22.18 -14.33
C ALA A 462 -8.22 21.35 -13.49
N LEU A 463 -7.73 20.83 -12.36
CA LEU A 463 -8.60 20.23 -11.36
C LEU A 463 -8.89 21.25 -10.25
N CYS A 464 -10.17 21.54 -10.08
CA CYS A 464 -10.67 22.57 -9.21
C CYS A 464 -11.50 21.95 -8.09
N CYS A 465 -11.09 22.18 -6.85
CA CYS A 465 -11.74 21.63 -5.68
C CYS A 465 -12.22 22.76 -4.74
N PRO A 466 -13.26 22.55 -3.93
CA PRO A 466 -13.81 23.60 -3.05
C PRO A 466 -12.78 24.25 -2.11
N ALA A 467 -12.73 25.58 -2.11
CA ALA A 467 -11.78 26.37 -1.32
C ALA A 467 -12.11 26.45 0.19
N ALA A 468 -13.34 26.10 0.57
CA ALA A 468 -13.80 26.13 1.96
C ALA A 468 -13.08 25.13 2.87
N SER A 469 -12.42 24.13 2.30
CA SER A 469 -11.80 23.02 3.02
C SER A 469 -10.35 22.72 2.61
N LEU A 470 -9.79 23.50 1.68
CA LEU A 470 -8.38 23.38 1.30
C LEU A 470 -7.71 24.73 1.12
N GLU A 471 -6.44 24.75 1.50
CA GLU A 471 -5.48 25.78 1.13
C GLU A 471 -4.40 25.14 0.24
N CYS A 472 -4.06 25.77 -0.90
CA CYS A 472 -3.07 25.27 -1.84
C CYS A 472 -2.08 26.35 -2.27
N ARG A 473 -0.80 25.98 -2.44
CA ARG A 473 0.29 26.86 -2.91
C ARG A 473 1.18 26.16 -3.91
N VAL A 474 1.86 26.94 -4.74
CA VAL A 474 2.82 26.42 -5.74
C VAL A 474 4.25 26.61 -5.24
N LYS A 475 5.08 25.57 -5.36
CA LYS A 475 6.53 25.65 -5.21
C LYS A 475 7.20 25.20 -6.51
N GLU A 476 8.24 25.91 -6.92
CA GLU A 476 9.03 25.55 -8.09
C GLU A 476 10.52 25.52 -7.77
N HIS A 477 11.23 24.60 -8.41
CA HIS A 477 12.68 24.51 -8.31
C HIS A 477 13.28 24.34 -9.70
N THR A 478 14.27 25.16 -10.01
CA THR A 478 15.01 25.13 -11.28
C THR A 478 16.45 24.75 -10.99
N SER A 479 16.94 23.69 -11.63
CA SER A 479 18.36 23.33 -11.55
C SER A 479 19.18 24.21 -12.50
N THR A 480 20.30 24.75 -12.03
CA THR A 480 21.25 25.54 -12.82
C THR A 480 22.24 24.69 -13.65
N GLY A 481 22.13 23.35 -13.61
CA GLY A 481 23.00 22.42 -14.35
C GLY A 481 22.27 21.24 -15.01
N SER A 482 23.01 20.40 -15.75
CA SER A 482 22.50 19.20 -16.45
C SER A 482 22.20 18.05 -15.49
N MET A 483 21.30 18.27 -14.52
CA MET A 483 20.82 17.20 -13.65
C MET A 483 19.77 16.36 -14.40
N GLU A 484 19.89 15.04 -14.31
CA GLU A 484 18.91 14.11 -14.89
C GLU A 484 17.56 14.16 -14.17
N LYS A 485 17.53 14.62 -12.92
CA LYS A 485 16.32 14.79 -12.10
C LYS A 485 16.39 16.09 -11.31
N VAL A 486 15.29 16.83 -11.30
CA VAL A 486 15.07 18.04 -10.51
C VAL A 486 13.93 17.76 -9.55
N THR A 487 14.08 18.14 -8.29
CA THR A 487 13.10 17.82 -7.25
C THR A 487 12.65 19.07 -6.50
N VAL A 488 11.39 19.07 -6.06
CA VAL A 488 10.84 20.08 -5.15
C VAL A 488 9.88 19.40 -4.17
N SER A 489 10.06 19.66 -2.87
CA SER A 489 9.26 19.05 -1.80
C SER A 489 8.32 20.06 -1.16
N CYS A 490 7.15 19.61 -0.72
CA CYS A 490 6.27 20.38 0.15
C CYS A 490 6.91 20.56 1.53
N ASP A 491 6.53 21.63 2.25
CA ASP A 491 7.00 21.81 3.64
C ASP A 491 6.19 20.94 4.59
N ASP A 492 6.69 20.76 5.81
CA ASP A 492 5.99 20.01 6.86
C ASP A 492 4.55 20.50 7.07
N GLY A 493 3.61 19.56 7.20
CA GLY A 493 2.17 19.85 7.30
C GLY A 493 1.47 20.15 5.98
N TRP A 494 2.18 20.07 4.84
CA TRP A 494 1.60 20.20 3.50
C TRP A 494 1.77 18.92 2.70
N THR A 495 0.71 18.54 1.99
CA THR A 495 0.66 17.34 1.18
C THR A 495 0.78 17.69 -0.30
N LEU A 496 1.63 16.98 -1.03
CA LEU A 496 1.77 17.17 -2.47
C LEU A 496 0.51 16.64 -3.19
N THR A 497 -0.19 17.52 -3.88
CA THR A 497 -1.39 17.17 -4.67
C THR A 497 -1.13 17.17 -6.17
N GLY A 498 -0.19 17.99 -6.66
CA GLY A 498 0.14 18.11 -8.08
C GLY A 498 1.63 18.16 -8.33
N CYS A 499 2.11 17.48 -9.37
CA CYS A 499 3.51 17.46 -9.78
C CYS A 499 3.62 17.58 -11.30
N ASN A 500 4.28 18.63 -11.76
CA ASN A 500 4.49 18.91 -13.18
C ASN A 500 5.97 19.15 -13.46
N ALA A 501 6.39 18.83 -14.68
CA ALA A 501 7.68 19.20 -15.22
C ALA A 501 7.47 20.29 -16.28
N HIS A 502 8.42 21.21 -16.37
CA HIS A 502 8.46 22.21 -17.44
C HIS A 502 9.88 22.33 -17.97
N SER A 503 10.04 22.51 -19.28
CA SER A 503 11.34 22.79 -19.89
C SER A 503 11.20 23.72 -21.09
N GLN A 504 12.22 24.55 -21.31
CA GLN A 504 12.29 25.46 -22.46
C GLN A 504 12.60 24.71 -23.78
N SER A 505 13.05 23.46 -23.72
CA SER A 505 13.26 22.61 -24.90
C SER A 505 12.58 21.24 -24.76
N PRO A 506 12.23 20.57 -25.86
CA PRO A 506 11.84 19.15 -25.83
C PRO A 506 12.94 18.33 -25.14
N GLY A 507 12.57 17.48 -24.17
CA GLY A 507 13.58 16.67 -23.48
C GLY A 507 13.22 16.17 -22.08
N THR A 508 12.05 16.46 -21.54
CA THR A 508 11.62 15.87 -20.26
C THR A 508 11.12 14.45 -20.45
N MET A 509 11.54 13.55 -19.56
CA MET A 509 10.92 12.23 -19.42
C MET A 509 9.51 12.34 -18.81
N GLY A 510 9.24 13.40 -18.05
CA GLY A 510 7.97 13.68 -17.39
C GLY A 510 8.14 13.95 -15.91
N ALA A 511 7.03 13.96 -15.18
CA ALA A 511 6.99 14.25 -13.76
C ALA A 511 6.22 13.18 -12.99
N TYR A 512 6.64 12.92 -11.77
CA TYR A 512 5.97 11.99 -10.87
C TYR A 512 6.20 12.39 -9.40
N ALA A 513 5.24 12.05 -8.54
CA ALA A 513 5.32 12.30 -7.11
C ALA A 513 5.91 11.08 -6.38
N VAL A 514 6.90 11.34 -5.52
CA VAL A 514 7.47 10.39 -4.54
C VAL A 514 7.16 10.96 -3.16
N ASP A 515 6.20 10.36 -2.46
CA ASP A 515 5.60 10.93 -1.25
C ASP A 515 5.23 12.40 -1.47
N ASP A 516 5.78 13.35 -0.70
CA ASP A 516 5.53 14.79 -0.83
C ASP A 516 6.59 15.54 -1.67
N THR A 517 7.38 14.80 -2.43
CA THR A 517 8.40 15.34 -3.35
C THR A 517 7.99 15.16 -4.81
N CYS A 518 7.90 16.26 -5.54
CA CYS A 518 7.73 16.24 -6.98
C CYS A 518 9.08 16.03 -7.66
N VAL A 519 9.15 15.05 -8.55
CA VAL A 519 10.35 14.72 -9.33
C VAL A 519 10.07 15.00 -10.81
N ALA A 520 10.78 15.96 -11.38
CA ALA A 520 10.84 16.20 -12.82
C ALA A 520 12.09 15.54 -13.38
N ALA A 521 11.92 14.63 -14.34
CA ALA A 521 13.01 13.87 -14.94
C ALA A 521 13.30 14.35 -16.36
N SER A 522 14.59 14.43 -16.70
CA SER A 522 15.11 14.93 -17.96
C SER A 522 15.86 13.84 -18.72
N VAL A 523 15.75 13.83 -20.04
CA VAL A 523 16.60 13.00 -20.89
C VAL A 523 18.06 13.48 -20.73
N PRO A 524 19.04 12.58 -20.59
CA PRO A 524 20.44 12.95 -20.49
C PRO A 524 20.87 13.89 -21.63
N GLY A 525 21.53 14.99 -21.31
CA GLY A 525 21.98 16.02 -22.27
C GLY A 525 20.90 17.01 -22.74
N SER A 526 19.68 16.95 -22.18
CA SER A 526 18.64 17.96 -22.43
C SER A 526 18.81 19.22 -21.57
N SER A 527 18.09 20.31 -21.92
CA SER A 527 18.18 21.60 -21.23
C SER A 527 17.56 21.58 -19.82
N MET A 528 17.61 22.73 -19.14
CA MET A 528 17.14 22.89 -17.76
C MET A 528 15.67 22.47 -17.62
N ALA A 529 15.41 21.51 -16.73
CA ALA A 529 14.07 21.17 -16.29
C ALA A 529 13.71 21.93 -15.02
N VAL A 530 12.43 22.25 -14.89
CA VAL A 530 11.82 22.85 -13.72
C VAL A 530 10.84 21.83 -13.14
N ALA A 531 11.01 21.53 -11.85
CA ALA A 531 10.01 20.77 -11.09
C ALA A 531 9.03 21.75 -10.44
N ILE A 532 7.73 21.50 -10.62
CA ILE A 532 6.68 22.36 -10.08
C ILE A 532 5.71 21.51 -9.27
N ALA A 533 5.59 21.83 -7.98
CA ALA A 533 4.71 21.18 -7.03
C ALA A 533 3.53 22.09 -6.67
N ILE A 534 2.33 21.49 -6.58
CA ILE A 534 1.18 22.07 -5.90
C ILE A 534 1.06 21.34 -4.56
N CYS A 535 1.21 22.09 -3.48
CA CYS A 535 1.13 21.60 -2.11
C CYS A 535 -0.16 22.12 -1.48
N CYS A 536 -0.98 21.24 -0.92
CA CYS A 536 -2.22 21.59 -0.25
C CYS A 536 -2.27 21.07 1.17
N ARG A 537 -3.10 21.69 2.01
CA ARG A 537 -3.44 21.23 3.35
C ARG A 537 -4.93 21.46 3.63
N SER A 538 -5.51 20.62 4.49
CA SER A 538 -6.83 20.89 5.06
C SER A 538 -6.75 22.14 5.95
N GLN A 539 -7.80 22.96 5.92
CA GLN A 539 -7.93 24.14 6.78
C GLN A 539 -8.36 23.78 8.20
#